data_AF-A0A971MNR6-F1
#
_entry.id   AF-A0A971MNR6-F1
#
_cell.length_a   1.000
_cell.length_b   1.000
_cell.length_c   1.000
_cell.angle_alpha   90.00
_cell.angle_beta   90.00
_cell.angle_gamma   90.00
#
_symmetry.space_group_name_H-M   'P 1'
#
loop_
_entity.id
_entity.type
_entity.pdbx_description
1 polymer ?
#
loop_
_entity_poly.entity_id
_entity_poly.type
_entity_poly.pdbx_seq_one_letter_code
_entity_poly.pdbx_strand_id
1 'polypeptide(L)'
;MFALVHSLTLNGIEAVPVQVEVDVQNGLPCFELVGLPSASIREAKERVRSAIKNSGFEFPLQRITVNLAPADLRKEGSHLDLPIALGILLASRQVSALPGELFWIGELSLEGTIKGVPGVLPMIMALSRNFPRAKAIIPAANQAEASLVDYPSLMAQSLKDVVSFLDGELDLLKTEVANVSVLPGAYQEDFSDIKGQASAKRAIEVAVAGGHNILIL
;
A
#
# COMPACT_ATOMS: atom_id res chain seq x y z
N MET A 1 24.69 1.21 5.23
CA MET A 1 24.25 -0.07 4.62
C MET A 1 22.92 0.24 3.97
N PHE A 2 22.81 0.00 2.67
CA PHE A 2 21.72 0.51 1.85
C PHE A 2 20.74 -0.58 1.44
N ALA A 3 19.45 -0.27 1.45
CA ALA A 3 18.37 -1.07 0.89
C ALA A 3 17.40 -0.20 0.10
N LEU A 4 16.81 -0.78 -0.95
CA LEU A 4 15.80 -0.17 -1.79
C LEU A 4 14.56 -1.05 -1.80
N VAL A 5 13.40 -0.46 -1.52
CA VAL A 5 12.11 -1.15 -1.53
C VAL A 5 11.13 -0.36 -2.40
N HIS A 6 10.37 -1.04 -3.25
CA HIS A 6 9.37 -0.41 -4.11
C HIS A 6 7.99 -0.40 -3.44
N SER A 7 7.29 0.70 -3.59
CA SER A 7 5.91 0.90 -3.15
C SER A 7 5.18 1.85 -4.09
N LEU A 8 3.99 2.28 -3.73
CA LEU A 8 3.23 3.30 -4.43
C LEU A 8 2.74 4.33 -3.42
N THR A 9 2.39 5.51 -3.92
CA THR A 9 1.59 6.50 -3.18
C THR A 9 0.49 7.02 -4.09
N LEU A 10 -0.49 7.73 -3.51
CA LEU A 10 -1.57 8.34 -4.27
C LEU A 10 -1.30 9.84 -4.42
N ASN A 11 -1.41 10.32 -5.66
CA ASN A 11 -1.50 11.73 -5.99
C ASN A 11 -2.92 12.02 -6.49
N GLY A 12 -3.82 12.39 -5.58
CA GLY A 12 -5.25 12.42 -5.87
C GLY A 12 -5.79 11.01 -6.13
N ILE A 13 -6.24 10.75 -7.36
CA ILE A 13 -6.76 9.44 -7.78
C ILE A 13 -5.74 8.59 -8.54
N GLU A 14 -4.58 9.16 -8.87
CA GLU A 14 -3.53 8.46 -9.59
C GLU A 14 -2.53 7.85 -8.61
N ALA A 15 -2.12 6.62 -8.86
CA ALA A 15 -1.05 6.00 -8.10
C ALA A 15 0.30 6.19 -8.79
N VAL A 16 1.30 6.63 -8.02
CA VAL A 16 2.65 6.90 -8.50
C VAL A 16 3.62 5.94 -7.80
N PRO A 17 4.54 5.29 -8.52
CA PRO A 17 5.58 4.47 -7.91
C PRO A 17 6.46 5.30 -6.96
N VAL A 18 6.76 4.71 -5.80
CA VAL A 18 7.63 5.28 -4.78
C VAL A 18 8.77 4.33 -4.50
N GLN A 19 9.96 4.88 -4.38
CA GLN A 19 11.14 4.17 -3.91
C GLN A 19 11.39 4.56 -2.46
N VAL A 20 11.44 3.55 -1.59
CA VAL A 20 11.80 3.69 -0.19
C VAL A 20 13.26 3.24 -0.06
N GLU A 21 14.13 4.21 0.04
CA GLU A 21 15.57 4.02 0.23
C GLU A 21 15.89 4.10 1.71
N VAL A 22 16.53 3.07 2.26
CA VAL A 22 16.91 3.03 3.66
C VAL A 22 18.43 2.87 3.75
N ASP A 23 19.07 3.78 4.47
CA ASP A 23 20.49 3.67 4.81
C ASP A 23 20.68 3.62 6.33
N VAL A 24 21.39 2.58 6.78
CA VAL A 24 21.74 2.35 8.19
C VAL A 24 23.25 2.55 8.36
N GLN A 25 23.63 3.56 9.13
CA GLN A 25 25.02 3.96 9.37
C GLN A 25 25.40 3.86 10.85
N ASN A 26 26.69 3.60 11.11
CA ASN A 26 27.24 3.70 12.46
C ASN A 26 27.13 5.13 12.99
N GLY A 27 26.75 5.28 14.26
CA GLY A 27 26.58 6.58 14.89
C GLY A 27 25.58 6.51 16.04
N LEU A 28 25.30 7.67 16.66
CA LEU A 28 24.26 7.76 17.68
C LEU A 28 22.88 7.41 17.08
N PRO A 29 22.01 6.69 17.80
CA PRO A 29 20.68 6.35 17.33
C PRO A 29 19.89 7.58 16.88
N CYS A 30 19.54 7.62 15.60
CA CYS A 30 18.75 8.68 15.00
C CYS A 30 17.88 8.09 13.89
N PHE A 31 16.69 8.65 13.68
CA PHE A 31 15.81 8.26 12.59
C PHE A 31 15.38 9.51 11.84
N GLU A 32 15.76 9.61 10.57
CA GLU A 32 15.45 10.73 9.69
C GLU A 32 14.62 10.25 8.50
N LEU A 33 13.53 10.97 8.21
CA LEU A 33 12.63 10.69 7.09
C LEU A 33 12.60 11.90 6.15
N VAL A 34 13.00 11.71 4.90
CA VAL A 34 13.12 12.76 3.87
C VAL A 34 12.31 12.40 2.60
N GLY A 35 12.04 13.37 1.73
CA GLY A 35 11.24 13.17 0.52
C GLY A 35 9.75 13.55 0.65
N LEU A 36 9.48 14.67 1.34
CA LEU A 36 8.13 15.24 1.55
C LEU A 36 7.07 14.27 2.14
N PRO A 37 7.35 13.59 3.27
CA PRO A 37 6.36 12.78 3.95
C PRO A 37 5.28 13.64 4.63
N SER A 38 4.04 13.17 4.60
CA SER A 38 2.93 13.63 5.44
C SER A 38 3.22 13.40 6.94
N ALA A 39 2.38 13.96 7.81
CA ALA A 39 2.50 13.75 9.26
C ALA A 39 2.35 12.27 9.64
N SER A 40 1.39 11.54 9.02
CA SER A 40 1.16 10.11 9.27
C SER A 40 2.40 9.24 9.02
N ILE A 41 3.17 9.55 7.97
CA ILE A 41 4.40 8.82 7.65
C ILE A 41 5.54 9.26 8.59
N ARG A 42 5.62 10.53 9.00
CA ARG A 42 6.59 10.95 10.03
C ARG A 42 6.37 10.23 11.36
N GLU A 43 5.11 10.00 11.72
CA GLU A 43 4.70 9.21 12.88
C GLU A 43 4.91 7.70 12.69
N ALA A 44 5.18 7.23 11.47
CA ALA A 44 5.48 5.82 11.19
C ALA A 44 6.70 5.32 11.97
N LYS A 45 7.63 6.20 12.36
CA LYS A 45 8.83 5.81 13.14
C LYS A 45 8.49 4.92 14.33
N GLU A 46 7.56 5.35 15.18
CA GLU A 46 7.21 4.59 16.39
C GLU A 46 6.42 3.33 16.05
N ARG A 47 5.58 3.38 15.01
CA ARG A 47 4.81 2.23 14.52
C ARG A 47 5.72 1.15 13.96
N VAL A 48 6.60 1.50 13.03
CA VAL A 48 7.62 0.63 12.43
C VAL A 48 8.56 0.06 13.48
N ARG A 49 9.06 0.90 14.41
CA ARG A 49 9.93 0.42 15.50
C ARG A 49 9.27 -0.64 16.35
N SER A 50 8.01 -0.41 16.73
CA SER A 50 7.25 -1.34 17.57
C SER A 50 6.90 -2.61 16.81
N ALA A 51 6.44 -2.48 15.56
CA ALA A 51 6.12 -3.58 14.67
C ALA A 51 7.31 -4.53 14.46
N ILE A 52 8.50 -3.98 14.17
CA ILE A 52 9.75 -4.78 14.00
C ILE A 52 10.02 -5.59 15.27
N LYS A 53 10.04 -4.94 16.43
CA LYS A 53 10.32 -5.59 17.73
C LYS A 53 9.29 -6.65 18.09
N ASN A 54 8.01 -6.33 17.95
CA ASN A 54 6.92 -7.23 18.31
C ASN A 54 6.73 -8.37 17.30
N SER A 55 7.33 -8.26 16.10
CA SER A 55 7.43 -9.35 15.13
C SER A 55 8.62 -10.29 15.38
N GLY A 56 9.45 -10.02 16.40
CA GLY A 56 10.61 -10.85 16.76
C GLY A 56 11.93 -10.43 16.12
N PHE A 57 11.98 -9.25 15.50
CA PHE A 57 13.19 -8.72 14.85
C PHE A 57 13.83 -7.60 15.68
N GLU A 58 15.10 -7.30 15.40
CA GLU A 58 15.83 -6.24 16.07
C GLU A 58 15.64 -4.91 15.35
N PHE A 59 15.33 -3.84 16.10
CA PHE A 59 15.38 -2.49 15.55
C PHE A 59 16.78 -1.90 15.76
N PRO A 60 17.53 -1.54 14.70
CA PRO A 60 18.91 -1.09 14.84
C PRO A 60 19.08 0.14 15.72
N LEU A 61 20.01 0.09 16.68
CA LEU A 61 20.42 1.23 17.49
C LEU A 61 21.51 2.06 16.77
N GLN A 62 21.22 2.45 15.55
CA GLN A 62 22.13 3.11 14.61
C GLN A 62 21.47 4.36 14.00
N ARG A 63 22.21 5.13 13.20
CA ARG A 63 21.62 6.22 12.42
C ARG A 63 20.89 5.61 11.23
N ILE A 64 19.59 5.85 11.13
CA ILE A 64 18.72 5.36 10.06
C ILE A 64 18.20 6.57 9.28
N THR A 65 18.45 6.60 7.98
CA THR A 65 17.89 7.59 7.07
C THR A 65 16.97 6.87 6.08
N VAL A 66 15.73 7.33 5.99
CA VAL A 66 14.72 6.83 5.06
C VAL A 66 14.39 7.94 4.07
N ASN A 67 14.70 7.72 2.80
CA ASN A 67 14.38 8.63 1.71
C ASN A 67 13.22 8.08 0.87
N LEU A 68 12.21 8.92 0.63
CA LEU A 68 11.07 8.60 -0.22
C LEU A 68 11.22 9.32 -1.56
N ALA A 69 11.55 8.60 -2.62
CA ALA A 69 11.64 9.16 -3.98
C ALA A 69 10.35 8.86 -4.77
N PRO A 70 9.90 9.78 -5.65
CA PRO A 70 10.58 11.01 -6.09
C PRO A 70 10.31 12.20 -5.13
N ALA A 71 11.34 12.99 -4.81
CA ALA A 71 11.30 13.94 -3.69
C ALA A 71 10.40 15.18 -3.88
N ASP A 72 9.98 15.46 -5.12
CA ASP A 72 9.06 16.52 -5.51
C ASP A 72 7.58 16.16 -5.27
N LEU A 73 7.28 14.87 -5.15
CA LEU A 73 5.95 14.39 -4.82
C LEU A 73 5.76 14.24 -3.32
N ARG A 74 4.67 14.79 -2.79
CA ARG A 74 4.24 14.56 -1.41
C ARG A 74 3.71 13.13 -1.28
N LYS A 75 4.22 12.38 -0.29
CA LYS A 75 3.70 11.03 0.01
C LYS A 75 2.68 11.16 1.12
N GLU A 76 1.50 10.60 0.91
CA GLU A 76 0.40 10.61 1.86
C GLU A 76 -0.05 9.18 2.20
N GLY A 77 -0.70 9.02 3.36
CA GLY A 77 -1.15 7.72 3.86
C GLY A 77 -0.18 7.03 4.81
N SER A 78 -0.56 5.83 5.27
CA SER A 78 0.20 4.98 6.20
C SER A 78 0.71 3.68 5.55
N HIS A 79 0.38 3.45 4.28
CA HIS A 79 0.77 2.25 3.52
C HIS A 79 2.27 2.09 3.28
N LEU A 80 3.06 3.12 3.62
CA LEU A 80 4.51 3.10 3.52
C LEU A 80 5.20 2.51 4.76
N ASP A 81 4.46 2.17 5.81
CA ASP A 81 5.07 1.56 7.00
C ASP A 81 5.73 0.21 6.67
N LEU A 82 5.04 -0.65 5.92
CA LEU A 82 5.55 -1.95 5.53
C LEU A 82 6.85 -1.84 4.71
N PRO A 83 6.92 -1.08 3.61
CA PRO A 83 8.17 -0.94 2.86
C PRO A 83 9.29 -0.26 3.67
N ILE A 84 8.98 0.66 4.58
CA ILE A 84 9.99 1.25 5.48
C ILE A 84 10.55 0.19 6.43
N ALA A 85 9.68 -0.60 7.08
CA ALA A 85 10.11 -1.68 7.97
C ALA A 85 10.98 -2.70 7.24
N LEU A 86 10.57 -3.10 6.04
CA LEU A 86 11.31 -4.03 5.20
C LEU A 86 12.67 -3.47 4.77
N GLY A 87 12.73 -2.19 4.40
CA GLY A 87 13.99 -1.51 4.09
C GLY A 87 14.96 -1.49 5.26
N ILE A 88 14.48 -1.30 6.50
CA ILE A 88 15.30 -1.38 7.72
C ILE A 88 15.81 -2.80 7.93
N LEU A 89 14.97 -3.83 7.80
CA LEU A 89 15.36 -5.22 7.97
C LEU A 89 16.42 -5.65 6.93
N LEU A 90 16.26 -5.23 5.67
CA LEU A 90 17.24 -5.47 4.61
C LEU A 90 18.56 -4.73 4.86
N ALA A 91 18.50 -3.43 5.18
CA ALA A 91 19.69 -2.62 5.43
C ALA A 91 20.46 -3.08 6.68
N SER A 92 19.77 -3.69 7.65
CA SER A 92 20.36 -4.32 8.83
C SER A 92 20.73 -5.80 8.65
N ARG A 93 20.55 -6.35 7.44
CA ARG A 93 20.87 -7.75 7.08
C ARG A 93 20.12 -8.81 7.88
N GLN A 94 18.95 -8.47 8.41
CA GLN A 94 18.03 -9.42 9.04
C GLN A 94 17.18 -10.16 8.01
N VAL A 95 17.08 -9.59 6.80
CA VAL A 95 16.47 -10.22 5.63
C VAL A 95 17.50 -10.20 4.50
N SER A 96 17.60 -11.31 3.77
CA SER A 96 18.69 -11.57 2.83
C SER A 96 18.53 -10.81 1.51
N ALA A 97 17.37 -10.90 0.85
CA ALA A 97 17.08 -10.17 -0.39
C ALA A 97 15.57 -10.13 -0.69
N LEU A 98 15.16 -9.23 -1.59
CA LEU A 98 13.82 -9.21 -2.17
C LEU A 98 13.82 -9.96 -3.51
N PRO A 99 12.95 -10.96 -3.71
CA PRO A 99 12.88 -11.70 -4.97
C PRO A 99 12.11 -10.90 -6.03
N GLY A 100 12.75 -10.67 -7.19
CA GLY A 100 12.10 -10.06 -8.36
C GLY A 100 11.59 -8.63 -8.11
N GLU A 101 10.67 -8.18 -8.96
CA GLU A 101 10.02 -6.87 -8.85
C GLU A 101 8.75 -6.98 -8.01
N LEU A 102 8.86 -6.65 -6.72
CA LEU A 102 7.74 -6.63 -5.77
C LEU A 102 7.46 -5.20 -5.28
N PHE A 103 6.17 -4.86 -5.23
CA PHE A 103 5.68 -3.60 -4.69
C PHE A 103 4.94 -3.85 -3.37
N TRP A 104 5.37 -3.20 -2.31
CA TRP A 104 4.90 -3.45 -0.95
C TRP A 104 3.98 -2.36 -0.48
N ILE A 105 2.76 -2.74 -0.09
CA ILE A 105 1.70 -1.81 0.32
C ILE A 105 1.15 -2.31 1.65
N GLY A 106 1.19 -1.48 2.68
CA GLY A 106 0.56 -1.85 3.95
C GLY A 106 0.94 -0.93 5.11
N GLU A 107 -0.05 -0.69 5.97
CA GLU A 107 0.16 -0.03 7.26
C GLU A 107 0.54 -1.08 8.31
N LEU A 108 1.47 -0.76 9.21
CA LEU A 108 1.81 -1.63 10.32
C LEU A 108 1.13 -1.16 11.61
N SER A 109 0.51 -2.12 12.31
CA SER A 109 0.14 -1.93 13.71
C SER A 109 1.38 -2.03 14.61
N LEU A 110 1.25 -1.59 15.86
CA LEU A 110 2.32 -1.76 16.86
C LEU A 110 2.67 -3.22 17.11
N GLU A 111 1.74 -4.15 16.88
CA GLU A 111 1.93 -5.60 17.06
C GLU A 111 2.58 -6.27 15.84
N GLY A 112 2.80 -5.54 14.74
CA GLY A 112 3.36 -6.10 13.51
C GLY A 112 2.33 -6.68 12.55
N THR A 113 1.03 -6.55 12.83
CA THR A 113 -0.03 -6.89 11.87
C THR A 113 -0.12 -5.84 10.76
N ILE A 114 -0.41 -6.29 9.54
CA ILE A 114 -0.57 -5.44 8.37
C ILE A 114 -2.05 -5.06 8.26
N LYS A 115 -2.34 -3.78 8.43
CA LYS A 115 -3.70 -3.22 8.33
C LYS A 115 -4.07 -2.89 6.89
N GLY A 116 -5.36 -2.94 6.61
CA GLY A 116 -5.92 -2.48 5.35
C GLY A 116 -5.68 -0.99 5.15
N VAL A 117 -5.41 -0.59 3.91
CA VAL A 117 -5.12 0.79 3.53
C VAL A 117 -6.02 1.23 2.39
N PRO A 118 -6.40 2.52 2.31
CA PRO A 118 -7.25 2.99 1.23
C PRO A 118 -6.49 3.05 -0.10
N GLY A 119 -7.23 2.86 -1.19
CA GLY A 119 -6.75 3.10 -2.55
C GLY A 119 -5.81 2.02 -3.08
N VAL A 120 -5.98 0.78 -2.63
CA VAL A 120 -5.26 -0.38 -3.19
C VAL A 120 -5.69 -0.63 -4.64
N LEU A 121 -6.96 -0.43 -4.97
CA LEU A 121 -7.46 -0.54 -6.35
C LEU A 121 -6.68 0.35 -7.35
N PRO A 122 -6.62 1.68 -7.21
CA PRO A 122 -5.87 2.52 -8.14
C PRO A 122 -4.36 2.22 -8.15
N MET A 123 -3.78 1.78 -7.03
CA MET A 123 -2.38 1.33 -6.98
C MET A 123 -2.15 0.10 -7.86
N ILE A 124 -2.99 -0.92 -7.74
CA ILE A 124 -2.88 -2.14 -8.55
C ILE A 124 -3.15 -1.84 -10.03
N MET A 125 -4.11 -0.96 -10.34
CA MET A 125 -4.36 -0.52 -11.73
C MET A 125 -3.19 0.25 -12.35
N ALA A 126 -2.41 0.98 -11.56
CA ALA A 126 -1.20 1.64 -12.04
C ALA A 126 -0.07 0.63 -12.25
N LEU A 127 0.04 -0.36 -11.36
CA LEU A 127 1.00 -1.46 -11.51
C LEU A 127 0.73 -2.30 -12.75
N SER A 128 -0.53 -2.67 -13.02
CA SER A 128 -0.88 -3.46 -14.20
C SER A 128 -0.52 -2.78 -15.51
N ARG A 129 -0.61 -1.44 -15.55
CA ARG A 129 -0.25 -0.63 -16.73
C ARG A 129 1.25 -0.44 -16.89
N ASN A 130 1.95 -0.13 -15.80
CA ASN A 130 3.35 0.32 -15.86
C ASN A 130 4.37 -0.80 -15.60
N PHE A 131 3.99 -1.84 -14.86
CA PHE A 131 4.87 -2.93 -14.41
C PHE A 131 4.20 -4.31 -14.59
N PRO A 132 3.90 -4.74 -15.84
CA PRO A 132 3.10 -5.93 -16.11
C PRO A 132 3.73 -7.26 -15.65
N ARG A 133 5.02 -7.26 -15.27
CA ARG A 133 5.75 -8.44 -14.78
C ARG A 133 5.99 -8.42 -13.27
N ALA A 134 5.72 -7.29 -12.61
CA ALA A 134 5.88 -7.17 -11.17
C ALA A 134 4.70 -7.82 -10.44
N LYS A 135 4.79 -7.91 -9.12
CA LYS A 135 3.67 -8.34 -8.26
C LYS A 135 3.47 -7.34 -7.13
N ALA A 136 2.25 -7.27 -6.64
CA ALA A 136 1.93 -6.48 -5.45
C ALA A 136 1.87 -7.38 -4.21
N ILE A 137 2.44 -6.92 -3.10
CA ILE A 137 2.20 -7.46 -1.77
C ILE A 137 1.29 -6.48 -1.05
N ILE A 138 0.10 -6.94 -0.68
CA ILE A 138 -0.97 -6.12 -0.12
C ILE A 138 -1.45 -6.66 1.22
N PRO A 139 -2.15 -5.84 2.03
CA PRO A 139 -2.82 -6.32 3.22
C PRO A 139 -3.92 -7.31 2.83
N ALA A 140 -4.07 -8.41 3.56
CA ALA A 140 -5.17 -9.35 3.35
C ALA A 140 -6.56 -8.67 3.42
N ALA A 141 -6.69 -7.63 4.26
CA ALA A 141 -7.91 -6.84 4.37
C ALA A 141 -8.30 -6.10 3.07
N ASN A 142 -7.36 -5.89 2.13
CA ASN A 142 -7.62 -5.24 0.85
C ASN A 142 -7.91 -6.23 -0.30
N GLN A 143 -8.12 -7.52 -0.01
CA GLN A 143 -8.43 -8.54 -1.01
C GLN A 143 -9.56 -8.12 -1.96
N ALA A 144 -10.64 -7.56 -1.42
CA ALA A 144 -11.84 -7.20 -2.20
C ALA A 144 -11.58 -6.08 -3.23
N GLU A 145 -10.69 -5.13 -2.91
CA GLU A 145 -10.29 -4.10 -3.89
C GLU A 145 -9.33 -4.68 -4.93
N ALA A 146 -8.39 -5.50 -4.49
CA ALA A 146 -7.38 -6.08 -5.36
C ALA A 146 -7.95 -7.07 -6.37
N SER A 147 -8.99 -7.81 -5.99
CA SER A 147 -9.65 -8.80 -6.85
C SER A 147 -10.38 -8.18 -8.04
N LEU A 148 -10.61 -6.86 -8.06
CA LEU A 148 -11.25 -6.15 -9.16
C LEU A 148 -10.32 -5.95 -10.37
N VAL A 149 -9.02 -6.22 -10.21
CA VAL A 149 -8.02 -6.07 -11.28
C VAL A 149 -7.35 -7.42 -11.51
N ASP A 150 -7.28 -7.85 -12.77
CA ASP A 150 -6.48 -9.01 -13.17
C ASP A 150 -4.98 -8.65 -13.14
N TYR A 151 -4.41 -8.64 -11.93
CA TYR A 151 -3.00 -8.35 -11.69
C TYR A 151 -2.47 -9.22 -10.54
N PRO A 152 -1.26 -9.81 -10.67
CA PRO A 152 -0.73 -10.71 -9.66
C PRO A 152 -0.47 -9.99 -8.33
N SER A 153 -1.33 -10.27 -7.35
CA SER A 153 -1.27 -9.74 -5.99
C SER A 153 -1.19 -10.88 -4.97
N LEU A 154 -0.33 -10.73 -3.97
CA LEU A 154 -0.17 -11.65 -2.84
C LEU A 154 -0.58 -10.93 -1.55
N MET A 155 -1.25 -11.66 -0.66
CA MET A 155 -1.81 -11.12 0.56
C MET A 155 -0.96 -11.50 1.77
N ALA A 156 -0.62 -10.51 2.60
CA ALA A 156 0.08 -10.71 3.87
C ALA A 156 -0.77 -10.18 5.04
N GLN A 157 -0.69 -10.85 6.20
CA GLN A 157 -1.41 -10.44 7.42
C GLN A 157 -0.48 -9.82 8.46
N SER A 158 0.82 -10.14 8.43
CA SER A 158 1.81 -9.61 9.37
C SER A 158 3.18 -9.38 8.72
N LEU A 159 4.00 -8.55 9.36
CA LEU A 159 5.42 -8.38 8.99
C LEU A 159 6.18 -9.71 9.10
N LYS A 160 5.81 -10.57 10.05
CA LYS A 160 6.39 -11.90 10.19
C LYS A 160 6.08 -12.79 8.98
N ASP A 161 4.84 -12.77 8.48
CA ASP A 161 4.47 -13.53 7.28
C ASP A 161 5.29 -13.08 6.08
N VAL A 162 5.51 -11.75 5.96
CA VAL A 162 6.33 -11.18 4.90
C VAL A 162 7.77 -11.69 4.97
N VAL A 163 8.37 -11.70 6.16
CA VAL A 163 9.75 -12.20 6.31
C VAL A 163 9.82 -13.72 6.06
N SER A 164 8.92 -14.51 6.63
CA SER A 164 8.86 -15.96 6.37
C SER A 164 8.63 -16.27 4.88
N PHE A 165 7.89 -15.42 4.16
CA PHE A 165 7.78 -15.52 2.70
C PHE A 165 9.10 -15.26 1.97
N LEU A 166 9.86 -14.25 2.41
CA LEU A 166 11.16 -13.94 1.82
C LEU A 166 12.22 -15.02 2.12
N ASP A 167 12.11 -15.68 3.27
CA ASP A 167 12.98 -16.79 3.66
C ASP A 167 12.56 -18.14 3.04
N GLY A 168 11.42 -18.19 2.33
CA GLY A 168 10.89 -19.39 1.67
C GLY A 168 10.23 -20.39 2.63
N GLU A 169 9.89 -19.97 3.84
CA GLU A 169 9.22 -20.79 4.86
C GLU A 169 7.69 -20.76 4.71
N LEU A 170 7.16 -19.76 4.02
CA LEU A 170 5.72 -19.53 3.86
C LEU A 170 5.38 -19.08 2.43
N ASP A 171 4.34 -19.65 1.84
CA ASP A 171 3.75 -19.12 0.61
C ASP A 171 2.59 -18.17 0.93
N LEU A 172 2.66 -16.94 0.42
CA LEU A 172 1.56 -15.98 0.54
C LEU A 172 0.40 -16.36 -0.38
N LEU A 173 -0.82 -16.16 0.11
CA LEU A 173 -2.03 -16.42 -0.65
C LEU A 173 -2.19 -15.42 -1.80
N LYS A 174 -2.52 -15.92 -2.98
CA LYS A 174 -2.83 -15.09 -4.14
C LYS A 174 -4.23 -14.50 -4.00
N THR A 175 -4.41 -13.26 -4.46
CA THR A 175 -5.74 -12.71 -4.67
C THR A 175 -6.42 -13.46 -5.83
N GLU A 176 -7.64 -13.93 -5.61
CA GLU A 176 -8.49 -14.45 -6.68
C GLU A 176 -9.17 -13.28 -7.39
N VAL A 177 -9.10 -13.26 -8.72
CA VAL A 177 -9.82 -12.25 -9.51
C VAL A 177 -11.31 -12.45 -9.29
N ALA A 178 -11.99 -11.41 -8.83
CA ALA A 178 -13.42 -11.47 -8.59
C ALA A 178 -14.13 -11.62 -9.93
N ASN A 179 -14.94 -12.66 -10.05
CA ASN A 179 -16.02 -12.67 -11.03
C ASN A 179 -17.05 -11.65 -10.55
N VAL A 180 -16.84 -10.38 -10.93
CA VAL A 180 -17.86 -9.34 -10.76
C VAL A 180 -18.98 -9.66 -11.75
N SER A 181 -19.83 -10.63 -11.40
CA SER A 181 -21.16 -10.65 -11.95
C SER A 181 -21.82 -9.38 -11.44
N VAL A 182 -22.05 -8.42 -12.34
CA VAL A 182 -23.03 -7.35 -12.10
C VAL A 182 -24.36 -8.07 -11.94
N LEU A 183 -24.63 -8.56 -10.73
CA LEU A 183 -25.98 -8.88 -10.34
C LEU A 183 -26.70 -7.54 -10.47
N PRO A 184 -27.77 -7.43 -11.28
CA PRO A 184 -28.63 -6.27 -11.19
C PRO A 184 -29.04 -6.22 -9.72
N GLY A 185 -28.50 -5.25 -8.99
CA GLY A 185 -28.91 -5.04 -7.62
C GLY A 185 -30.42 -4.86 -7.68
N ALA A 186 -31.14 -5.67 -6.93
CA ALA A 186 -32.48 -5.27 -6.51
C ALA A 186 -32.27 -4.12 -5.52
N TYR A 187 -31.96 -2.93 -6.05
CA TYR A 187 -31.93 -1.71 -5.28
C TYR A 187 -33.37 -1.51 -4.80
N GLN A 188 -33.55 -1.37 -3.47
CA GLN A 188 -34.88 -1.09 -2.94
C GLN A 188 -35.31 0.35 -3.29
N GLU A 189 -34.33 1.19 -3.62
CA GLU A 189 -34.46 2.60 -3.94
C GLU A 189 -34.19 2.85 -5.43
N ASP A 190 -35.11 3.52 -6.11
CA ASP A 190 -34.98 3.91 -7.51
C ASP A 190 -34.87 5.45 -7.64
N PHE A 191 -34.09 5.93 -8.62
CA PHE A 191 -34.09 7.35 -9.02
C PHE A 191 -35.48 7.83 -9.47
N SER A 192 -36.39 6.93 -9.86
CA SER A 192 -37.79 7.22 -10.10
C SER A 192 -38.53 7.69 -8.85
N ASP A 193 -38.09 7.27 -7.65
CA ASP A 193 -38.74 7.61 -6.38
C ASP A 193 -38.42 9.05 -5.93
N ILE A 194 -37.32 9.63 -6.44
CA ILE A 194 -36.96 11.02 -6.19
C ILE A 194 -37.91 11.95 -6.95
N LYS A 195 -38.82 12.59 -6.21
CA LYS A 195 -39.70 13.64 -6.73
C LYS A 195 -38.94 14.96 -6.87
N GLY A 196 -38.82 15.48 -8.09
CA GLY A 196 -38.10 16.73 -8.39
C GLY A 196 -36.64 16.50 -8.81
N GLN A 197 -35.81 17.56 -8.72
CA GLN A 197 -34.37 17.53 -8.99
C GLN A 197 -33.98 16.98 -10.38
N ALA A 198 -34.73 17.34 -11.43
CA ALA A 198 -34.52 16.80 -12.79
C ALA A 198 -33.09 17.04 -13.32
N SER A 199 -32.49 18.19 -13.02
CA SER A 199 -31.12 18.52 -13.41
C SER A 199 -30.08 17.63 -12.72
N ALA A 200 -30.25 17.37 -11.42
CA ALA A 200 -29.34 16.50 -10.66
C ALA A 200 -29.44 15.05 -11.10
N LYS A 201 -30.66 14.53 -11.30
CA LYS A 201 -30.89 13.18 -11.84
C LYS A 201 -30.25 13.03 -13.22
N ARG A 202 -30.46 14.00 -14.10
CA ARG A 202 -29.86 13.98 -15.44
C ARG A 202 -28.33 14.07 -15.40
N ALA A 203 -27.76 14.89 -14.52
CA ALA A 203 -26.31 14.98 -14.36
C ALA A 203 -25.70 13.66 -13.88
N ILE A 204 -26.35 12.98 -12.93
CA ILE A 204 -25.95 11.66 -12.45
C ILE A 204 -26.07 10.61 -13.55
N GLU A 205 -27.18 10.56 -14.29
CA GLU A 205 -27.35 9.66 -15.44
C GLU A 205 -26.26 9.84 -16.49
N VAL A 206 -25.95 11.08 -16.86
CA VAL A 206 -24.91 11.39 -17.85
C VAL A 206 -23.52 11.00 -17.33
N ALA A 207 -23.23 11.28 -16.05
CA ALA A 207 -21.97 10.90 -15.44
C ALA A 207 -21.82 9.37 -15.40
N VAL A 208 -22.82 8.63 -14.94
CA VAL A 208 -22.80 7.16 -14.88
C VAL A 208 -22.71 6.55 -16.28
N ALA A 209 -23.50 7.03 -17.25
CA ALA A 209 -23.45 6.55 -18.63
C ALA A 209 -22.08 6.81 -19.29
N GLY A 210 -21.38 7.88 -18.90
CA GLY A 210 -20.03 8.20 -19.33
C GLY A 210 -18.92 7.56 -18.51
N GLY A 211 -19.23 6.81 -17.45
CA GLY A 211 -18.24 6.24 -16.53
C GLY A 211 -17.47 7.29 -15.72
N HIS A 212 -18.07 8.47 -15.50
CA HIS A 212 -17.48 9.56 -14.72
C HIS A 212 -17.79 9.41 -13.22
N ASN A 213 -16.82 9.81 -12.38
CA ASN A 213 -17.02 9.90 -10.95
C ASN A 213 -17.98 11.04 -10.59
N ILE A 214 -18.84 10.83 -9.59
CA ILE A 214 -19.77 11.84 -9.06
C ILE A 214 -19.30 12.23 -7.66
N LEU A 215 -19.15 13.54 -7.44
CA LEU A 215 -18.94 14.11 -6.11
C LEU A 215 -20.27 14.68 -5.61
N ILE A 216 -20.77 14.19 -4.48
CA ILE A 216 -21.96 14.73 -3.80
C ILE A 216 -21.47 15.61 -2.65
N LEU A 217 -21.78 16.92 -2.72
CA LEU A 217 -21.46 17.93 -1.70
C LEU A 217 -22.61 18.11 -0.71
#